data_AF-A0A0Q9EM09-F1
#
_entry.id   AF-A0A0Q9EM09-F1
#
_cell.length_a   1.000
_cell.length_b   1.000
_cell.length_c   1.000
_cell.angle_alpha   90.00
_cell.angle_beta   90.00
_cell.angle_gamma   90.00
#
_symmetry.space_group_name_H-M   'P 1'
#
loop_
_entity.id
_entity.type
_entity.pdbx_description
1 polymer ?
#
loop_
_entity_poly.entity_id
_entity_poly.type
_entity_poly.pdbx_seq_one_letter_code
_entity_poly.pdbx_strand_id
1 'polypeptide(L)' 'MHPYKGDLIVDLIAPDGSVYNIHNRSGGSADNVTGTFTKDLSTEPLNGTWKLRAADRAGADVGYIDTWSITF' A
#
# COMPACT_ATOMS: atom_id res chain seq x y z
N MET A 1 -5.18 -8.95 -4.67
CA MET A 1 -6.41 -9.56 -4.15
C MET A 1 -6.20 -10.03 -2.71
N HIS A 2 -7.15 -9.75 -1.82
CA HIS A 2 -7.17 -10.19 -0.42
C HIS A 2 -8.60 -10.18 0.13
N PRO A 3 -9.04 -11.21 0.88
CA PRO A 3 -10.41 -11.31 1.38
C PRO A 3 -10.75 -10.30 2.50
N TYR A 4 -9.77 -9.89 3.31
CA TYR A 4 -10.00 -8.96 4.43
C TYR A 4 -9.03 -7.77 4.35
N LYS A 5 -9.49 -6.60 3.88
CA LYS A 5 -8.64 -5.41 3.83
C LYS A 5 -8.37 -4.83 5.21
N GLY A 6 -9.23 -5.13 6.20
CA GLY A 6 -9.02 -4.78 7.59
C GLY A 6 -7.75 -5.38 8.21
N ASP A 7 -7.13 -6.37 7.55
CA ASP A 7 -5.91 -6.98 8.04
C ASP A 7 -4.63 -6.37 7.51
N LEU A 8 -4.74 -5.61 6.43
CA LEU A 8 -3.61 -5.12 5.67
C LEU A 8 -3.08 -3.80 6.20
N ILE A 9 -1.75 -3.66 6.20
CA ILE A 9 -1.05 -2.39 6.15
C ILE A 9 -0.41 -2.29 4.77
N VAL A 10 -0.67 -1.19 4.07
CA VAL A 10 -0.08 -0.91 2.75
C VAL A 10 0.66 0.41 2.82
N ASP A 11 1.95 0.37 2.48
CA ASP A 11 2.83 1.53 2.48
C ASP A 11 3.47 1.72 1.09
N LEU A 12 3.58 2.97 0.67
CA LEU A 12 4.49 3.39 -0.38
C LEU A 12 5.83 3.77 0.26
N ILE A 13 6.92 3.24 -0.28
CA ILE A 13 8.28 3.55 0.17
C ILE A 13 8.98 4.31 -0.97
N ALA A 14 9.42 5.52 -0.65
CA ALA A 14 10.13 6.40 -1.57
C ALA A 14 11.59 5.95 -1.77
N PRO A 15 12.30 6.45 -2.80
CA PRO A 15 13.67 6.02 -3.08
C PRO A 15 14.65 6.34 -1.95
N ASP A 16 14.37 7.36 -1.14
CA ASP A 16 15.18 7.74 0.02
C ASP A 16 14.87 6.91 1.29
N GLY A 17 13.83 6.06 1.25
CA GLY A 17 13.37 5.24 2.36
C GLY A 17 12.19 5.81 3.16
N SER A 18 11.73 7.03 2.85
CA SER A 18 10.54 7.64 3.44
C SER A 18 9.30 6.78 3.20
N VAL A 19 8.43 6.69 4.22
CA VAL A 19 7.27 5.78 4.23
C VAL A 19 5.97 6.57 4.27
N TYR A 20 5.11 6.31 3.28
CA TYR A 20 3.79 6.91 3.16
C TYR A 20 2.72 5.83 3.29
N ASN A 21 1.99 5.84 4.41
CA ASN A 21 0.93 4.87 4.63
C ASN A 21 -0.26 5.14 3.69
N ILE A 22 -0.61 4.15 2.87
CA ILE A 22 -1.76 4.17 1.95
C ILE A 22 -3.00 3.63 2.66
N HIS A 23 -2.84 2.53 3.39
CA HIS A 23 -3.91 1.83 4.07
C HIS A 23 -3.43 1.28 5.41
N ASN A 24 -4.26 1.37 6.44
CA ASN A 24 -3.94 0.89 7.78
C ASN A 24 -5.17 0.26 8.42
N ARG A 25 -5.33 -1.06 8.21
CA ARG A 25 -6.28 -1.93 8.91
C ARG A 25 -7.71 -1.37 9.01
N SER A 26 -8.14 -0.62 7.99
CA SER A 26 -9.47 0.00 7.94
C SER A 26 -10.41 -0.82 7.05
N GLY A 27 -11.72 -0.59 7.17
CA GLY A 27 -12.71 -1.25 6.30
C GLY A 27 -13.10 -2.68 6.68
N GLY A 28 -12.62 -3.20 7.81
CA GLY A 28 -13.11 -4.44 8.43
C GLY A 28 -13.08 -5.64 7.48
N SER A 29 -14.22 -6.30 7.32
CA SER A 29 -14.37 -7.52 6.51
C SER A 29 -14.56 -7.30 5.03
N ALA A 30 -14.37 -6.08 4.53
CA ALA A 30 -14.44 -5.83 3.10
C ALA A 30 -13.15 -6.28 2.40
N ASP A 31 -13.29 -6.82 1.20
CA ASP A 31 -12.18 -7.28 0.38
C ASP A 31 -11.37 -6.10 -0.19
N ASN A 32 -10.09 -6.38 -0.46
CA ASN A 32 -9.15 -5.61 -1.27
C ASN A 32 -8.90 -4.14 -0.87
N VAL A 33 -7.65 -3.70 -1.05
CA VAL A 33 -7.32 -2.26 -1.08
C VAL A 33 -7.24 -1.85 -2.55
N THR A 34 -8.22 -1.09 -3.02
CA THR A 34 -8.31 -0.65 -4.42
C THR A 34 -8.65 0.84 -4.50
N GLY A 35 -8.19 1.48 -5.57
CA GLY A 35 -8.45 2.88 -5.85
C GLY A 35 -7.18 3.70 -6.05
N THR A 36 -7.37 5.00 -6.19
CA THR A 36 -6.29 5.99 -6.32
C THR A 36 -6.09 6.69 -4.99
N PHE A 37 -4.84 6.77 -4.52
CA PHE A 37 -4.48 7.37 -3.25
C PHE A 37 -3.49 8.51 -3.48
N THR A 38 -3.89 9.72 -3.12
CA THR A 38 -3.05 10.91 -3.28
C THR A 38 -2.21 11.12 -2.02
N LYS A 39 -0.90 11.35 -2.21
CA LYS A 39 0.05 11.75 -1.17
C LYS A 39 0.84 12.96 -1.66
N ASP A 40 1.21 13.82 -0.73
CA ASP A 40 2.21 14.85 -1.01
C ASP A 40 3.60 14.20 -0.99
N LEU A 41 4.21 14.13 -2.17
CA LEU A 41 5.54 13.57 -2.41
C LEU A 41 6.52 14.65 -2.91
N SER A 42 6.17 15.92 -2.73
CA SER A 42 6.92 17.06 -3.32
C SER A 42 8.35 17.18 -2.81
N THR A 43 8.66 16.55 -1.67
CA THR A 43 10.01 16.50 -1.09
C THR A 43 10.87 15.35 -1.59
N GLU A 44 10.28 14.39 -2.31
CA GLU A 44 10.93 13.14 -2.66
C GLU A 44 11.69 13.22 -3.99
N PRO A 45 12.83 12.51 -4.12
CA PRO A 45 13.43 12.31 -5.42
C PRO A 45 12.51 11.47 -6.31
N LEU A 46 12.05 12.04 -7.42
CA LEU A 46 11.20 11.33 -8.39
C LEU A 46 11.92 10.12 -9.01
N ASN A 47 13.19 10.31 -9.36
CA ASN A 47 14.03 9.28 -9.93
C ASN A 47 14.49 8.31 -8.85
N GLY A 48 14.25 7.02 -9.06
CA GLY A 48 14.73 5.97 -8.19
C GLY A 48 13.76 4.81 -8.10
N THR A 49 14.04 3.89 -7.18
CA THR A 49 13.19 2.72 -6.96
C THR A 49 12.13 3.02 -5.92
N TRP A 50 10.90 3.21 -6.40
CA TRP A 50 9.71 3.21 -5.55
C TRP A 50 9.28 1.78 -5.25
N LYS A 51 8.82 1.52 -4.02
CA LYS A 51 8.33 0.20 -3.61
C LYS A 51 6.94 0.31 -3.01
N LEU A 52 6.06 -0.61 -3.38
CA LEU A 52 4.83 -0.87 -2.64
C LEU A 52 5.09 -2.03 -1.67
N ARG A 53 4.79 -1.83 -0.39
CA ARG A 53 4.89 -2.87 0.64
C ARG A 53 3.50 -3.15 1.19
N ALA A 54 3.04 -4.38 1.06
CA ALA A 54 1.84 -4.89 1.73
C ALA A 54 2.26 -5.85 2.85
N ALA A 55 1.68 -5.66 4.04
CA ALA A 55 1.85 -6.56 5.16
C ALA A 55 0.47 -7.00 5.65
N ASP A 56 0.21 -8.29 5.59
CA ASP A 56 -0.92 -8.89 6.29
C ASP A 56 -0.56 -9.08 7.77
N ARG A 57 -1.44 -8.62 8.65
CA ARG A 57 -1.27 -8.69 10.11
C ARG A 57 -2.33 -9.57 10.77
N ALA A 58 -3.07 -10.35 9.99
CA ALA A 58 -3.83 -11.52 10.44
C ALA A 58 -3.26 -12.79 9.81
N GLY A 59 -3.15 -13.87 10.58
CA GLY A 59 -2.43 -15.07 10.15
C GLY A 59 -3.26 -16.11 9.38
N ALA A 60 -4.53 -15.85 9.10
CA ALA A 60 -5.45 -16.83 8.53
C ALA A 60 -5.57 -16.74 7.01
N ASP A 61 -5.49 -15.52 6.47
CA ASP A 61 -5.72 -15.24 5.07
C ASP A 61 -4.40 -15.13 4.30
N VAL A 62 -4.50 -15.24 2.97
CA VAL A 62 -3.38 -15.06 2.05
C VAL A 62 -3.86 -14.28 0.83
N GLY A 63 -2.93 -13.55 0.22
CA GLY A 63 -3.23 -12.83 -1.02
C GLY A 63 -1.97 -12.31 -1.70
N TYR A 64 -2.18 -11.46 -2.68
CA TYR A 64 -1.12 -10.92 -3.53
C TYR A 64 -1.45 -9.50 -3.99
N ILE A 65 -0.42 -8.74 -4.39
CA ILE A 65 -0.61 -7.48 -5.10
C ILE A 65 -0.88 -7.84 -6.56
N ASP A 66 -2.07 -7.51 -7.05
CA ASP A 66 -2.48 -7.83 -8.41
C ASP A 66 -1.89 -6.83 -9.41
N THR A 67 -2.11 -5.54 -9.16
CA THR A 67 -1.54 -4.44 -9.93
C THR A 67 -1.21 -3.27 -9.02
N TRP A 68 -0.23 -2.48 -9.41
CA TRP A 68 0.02 -1.17 -8.84
C TRP A 68 0.77 -0.30 -9.85
N SER A 69 0.58 1.01 -9.73
CA SER A 69 1.34 2.02 -10.44
C SER A 69 1.47 3.27 -9.57
N ILE A 70 2.39 4.15 -9.94
CA ILE A 70 2.55 5.48 -9.36
C ILE A 70 2.62 6.49 -10.51
N THR A 71 2.00 7.65 -10.31
CA THR A 71 2.00 8.77 -11.25
C THR A 71 2.29 10.06 -10.48
N PHE A 72 3.03 10.97 -11.11
CA PHE A 72 3.41 12.27 -10.56
C PHE A 72 2.75 13.41 -11.33
#